data_AF-A0A2G8BGQ6-F1
#
_entry.id   AF-A0A2G8BGQ6-F1
#
_cell.length_a   1.000
_cell.length_b   1.000
_cell.length_c   1.000
_cell.angle_alpha   90.00
_cell.angle_beta   90.00
_cell.angle_gamma   90.00
#
_symmetry.space_group_name_H-M   'P 1'
#
loop_
_entity.id
_entity.type
_entity.pdbx_description
1 polymer ?
#
loop_
_entity_poly.entity_id
_entity_poly.type
_entity_poly.pdbx_seq_one_letter_code
_entity_poly.pdbx_strand_id
1 'polypeptide(L)'
;MPPSPSVTTEITSAATNIIPSITWETPHEGSTGNCEHPYEQTDGKRYFLPDQVAVRVPLSESDWAKVLEAAKEAAAKIGATNVQVMQDQPGNHDVWFSGPTGIFIKIGYRGNLVVSGYTGCRLPRAKK
;
A
#
# COMPACT_ATOMS: atom_id res chain seq x y z
N MET A 1 -21.10 -0.80 11.39
CA MET A 1 -20.42 -1.50 10.28
C MET A 1 -18.96 -1.58 10.65
N PRO A 2 -18.36 -2.78 10.75
CA PRO A 2 -16.90 -2.86 10.86
C PRO A 2 -16.30 -2.17 9.63
N PRO A 3 -15.21 -1.41 9.76
CA PRO A 3 -14.52 -0.85 8.61
C PRO A 3 -14.09 -2.02 7.71
N SER A 4 -14.35 -1.92 6.41
CA SER A 4 -13.71 -2.83 5.45
C SER A 4 -12.19 -2.78 5.70
N PRO A 5 -11.50 -3.93 5.74
CA PRO A 5 -10.05 -3.93 5.89
C PRO A 5 -9.43 -3.03 4.82
N SER A 6 -8.44 -2.23 5.19
CA SER A 6 -7.72 -1.42 4.21
C SER A 6 -7.00 -2.34 3.23
N VAL A 7 -6.73 -1.86 2.02
CA VAL A 7 -5.93 -2.62 1.04
C VAL A 7 -4.57 -3.02 1.63
N THR A 8 -3.97 -2.20 2.49
CA THR A 8 -2.72 -2.54 3.19
C THR A 8 -2.91 -3.76 4.07
N THR A 9 -4.02 -3.89 4.81
CA THR A 9 -4.33 -5.08 5.61
C THR A 9 -4.57 -6.33 4.76
N GLU A 10 -5.21 -6.20 3.60
CA GLU A 10 -5.38 -7.34 2.68
C GLU A 10 -4.02 -7.85 2.18
N ILE A 11 -3.13 -6.93 1.79
CA ILE A 11 -1.78 -7.25 1.30
C ILE A 11 -0.94 -7.89 2.41
N THR A 12 -0.92 -7.31 3.61
CA THR A 12 -0.14 -7.86 4.72
C THR A 12 -0.65 -9.22 5.16
N SER A 13 -1.97 -9.43 5.18
CA SER A 13 -2.57 -10.73 5.48
C SER A 13 -2.19 -11.79 4.44
N ALA A 14 -2.24 -11.45 3.15
CA ALA A 14 -1.80 -12.36 2.09
C ALA A 14 -0.31 -12.71 2.22
N ALA A 15 0.53 -11.72 2.51
CA ALA A 15 1.96 -11.91 2.73
C ALA A 15 2.24 -12.78 3.97
N THR A 16 1.52 -12.61 5.07
CA THR A 16 1.63 -13.50 6.25
C THR A 16 1.22 -14.93 5.94
N ASN A 17 0.23 -15.15 5.08
CA ASN A 17 -0.15 -16.51 4.66
C ASN A 17 0.94 -17.18 3.81
N ILE A 18 1.67 -16.42 3.01
CA ILE A 18 2.77 -16.92 2.17
C ILE A 18 4.02 -17.14 3.03
N ILE A 19 4.30 -16.23 3.96
CA ILE A 19 5.49 -16.26 4.84
C ILE A 19 5.00 -16.14 6.30
N PRO A 20 4.68 -17.28 6.96
CA PRO A 20 4.10 -17.29 8.30
C PRO A 20 5.03 -16.74 9.39
N SER A 21 6.34 -16.63 9.11
CA SER A 21 7.34 -16.08 10.02
C SER A 21 7.41 -14.54 9.99
N ILE A 22 6.59 -13.87 9.18
CA ILE A 22 6.55 -12.41 9.14
C ILE A 22 5.93 -11.86 10.43
N THR A 23 6.63 -10.90 11.03
CA THR A 23 6.08 -10.01 12.06
C THR A 23 5.97 -8.62 11.47
N TRP A 24 4.76 -8.04 11.49
CA TRP A 24 4.50 -6.69 11.00
C TRP A 24 4.66 -5.67 12.12
N GLU A 25 5.34 -4.58 11.80
CA GLU A 25 5.44 -3.36 12.59
C GLU A 25 4.65 -2.25 11.89
N THR A 26 4.00 -1.38 12.66
CA THR A 26 3.26 -0.22 12.15
C THR A 26 3.95 1.06 12.64
N PRO A 27 5.05 1.49 12.01
CA PRO A 27 5.79 2.67 12.46
C PRO A 27 5.02 3.98 12.24
N HIS A 28 4.06 3.98 11.31
CA HIS A 28 3.16 5.10 11.04
C HIS A 28 1.73 4.61 11.06
N GLU A 29 0.88 5.15 11.95
CA GLU A 29 -0.53 4.74 12.13
C GLU A 29 -1.46 5.29 11.02
N GLY A 30 -0.89 5.92 9.99
CA GLY A 30 -1.63 6.65 8.98
C GLY A 30 -1.96 8.07 9.42
N SER A 31 -2.15 8.95 8.45
CA SER A 31 -2.40 10.37 8.72
C SER A 31 -3.20 11.02 7.61
N THR A 32 -3.86 12.13 7.92
CA THR A 32 -4.51 12.94 6.88
C THR A 32 -3.58 14.04 6.39
N GLY A 33 -3.40 14.13 5.07
CA GLY A 33 -2.67 15.21 4.41
C GLY A 33 -3.59 16.12 3.61
N ASN A 34 -3.07 17.28 3.22
CA ASN A 34 -3.69 18.08 2.16
C ASN A 34 -3.54 17.36 0.82
N CYS A 35 -4.45 17.64 -0.10
CA CYS A 35 -4.36 17.14 -1.46
C CYS A 35 -3.18 17.75 -2.21
N GLU A 36 -2.66 17.02 -3.19
CA GLU A 36 -1.60 17.51 -4.06
C GLU A 36 -2.19 18.27 -5.25
N HIS A 37 -1.32 19.00 -5.96
CA HIS A 37 -1.66 19.70 -7.18
C HIS A 37 -2.45 18.81 -8.15
N PRO A 38 -3.53 19.31 -8.79
CA PRO A 38 -4.05 20.69 -8.77
C PRO A 38 -5.07 20.97 -7.65
N TYR A 39 -5.32 20.04 -6.74
CA TYR A 39 -6.39 20.12 -5.74
C TYR A 39 -5.93 20.63 -4.37
N GLU A 40 -4.69 21.10 -4.28
CA GLU A 40 -4.06 21.65 -3.06
C GLU A 40 -4.79 22.84 -2.45
N GLN A 41 -5.57 23.58 -3.25
CA GLN A 41 -6.39 24.71 -2.80
C GLN A 41 -7.80 24.31 -2.34
N THR A 42 -8.15 23.03 -2.44
CA THR A 42 -9.45 22.55 -1.98
C THR A 42 -9.38 22.13 -0.50
N ASP A 43 -10.52 22.10 0.19
CA ASP A 43 -10.64 21.48 1.52
C ASP A 43 -10.47 19.95 1.49
N GLY A 44 -10.15 19.39 0.33
CA GLY A 44 -9.89 17.97 0.16
C GLY A 44 -8.78 17.49 1.09
N LYS A 45 -8.96 16.27 1.60
CA LYS A 45 -7.95 15.56 2.37
C LYS A 45 -7.60 14.26 1.66
N ARG A 46 -6.30 13.97 1.60
CA ARG A 46 -5.81 12.61 1.32
C ARG A 46 -5.57 11.90 2.63
N TYR A 47 -5.67 10.58 2.60
CA TYR A 47 -5.36 9.76 3.76
C TYR A 47 -4.17 8.87 3.44
N PHE A 48 -3.06 9.08 4.15
CA PHE A 48 -1.93 8.17 4.21
C PHE A 48 -2.36 6.95 5.01
N LEU A 49 -2.25 5.79 4.39
CA LEU A 49 -2.52 4.52 5.03
C LEU A 49 -1.43 4.23 6.06
N PRO A 50 -1.73 3.41 7.08
CA PRO A 50 -0.70 2.95 8.00
C PRO A 50 0.41 2.21 7.23
N ASP A 51 1.66 2.59 7.49
CA ASP A 51 2.79 1.89 6.92
C ASP A 51 2.93 0.54 7.63
N GLN A 52 3.13 -0.51 6.86
CA GLN A 52 3.32 -1.85 7.38
C GLN A 52 4.71 -2.31 6.98
N VAL A 53 5.56 -2.57 7.97
CA VAL A 53 6.95 -2.95 7.76
C VAL A 53 7.20 -4.28 8.44
N ALA A 54 7.58 -5.29 7.66
CA ALA A 54 8.09 -6.53 8.17
C ALA A 54 9.62 -6.53 8.07
N VAL A 55 10.29 -6.58 9.22
CA VAL A 55 11.74 -6.41 9.34
C VAL A 55 12.45 -7.76 9.19
N ARG A 56 13.52 -7.80 8.39
CA ARG A 56 14.38 -8.99 8.19
C ARG A 56 13.61 -10.23 7.75
N VAL A 57 12.73 -10.08 6.76
CA VAL A 57 11.94 -11.20 6.23
C VAL A 57 12.81 -12.03 5.28
N PRO A 58 12.89 -13.36 5.45
CA PRO A 58 13.55 -14.24 4.49
C PRO A 58 12.62 -14.48 3.29
N LEU A 59 12.40 -13.44 2.49
CA LEU A 59 11.49 -13.49 1.34
C LEU A 59 12.28 -13.94 0.11
N SER A 60 11.88 -15.10 -0.44
CA SER A 60 12.45 -15.67 -1.66
C SER A 60 11.85 -14.99 -2.90
N GLU A 61 12.51 -15.10 -4.05
CA GLU A 61 11.97 -14.59 -5.33
C GLU A 61 10.63 -15.24 -5.71
N SER A 62 10.44 -16.52 -5.38
CA SER A 62 9.18 -17.21 -5.59
C SER A 62 8.06 -16.71 -4.68
N ASP A 63 8.38 -16.32 -3.45
CA ASP A 63 7.39 -15.75 -2.53
C ASP A 63 7.11 -14.29 -2.87
N TRP A 64 8.13 -13.54 -3.32
CA TRP A 64 7.95 -12.20 -3.90
C TRP A 64 6.89 -12.19 -5.00
N ALA A 65 7.00 -13.11 -5.97
CA ALA A 65 6.04 -13.18 -7.07
C ALA A 65 4.60 -13.39 -6.57
N LYS A 66 4.39 -14.27 -5.59
CA LYS A 66 3.08 -14.52 -4.98
C LYS A 66 2.56 -13.31 -4.20
N VAL A 67 3.43 -12.66 -3.43
CA VAL A 67 3.09 -11.45 -2.67
C VAL A 67 2.72 -10.32 -3.63
N LEU A 68 3.47 -10.16 -4.72
CA LEU A 68 3.22 -9.16 -5.74
C LEU A 68 1.90 -9.41 -6.48
N GLU A 69 1.60 -10.67 -6.81
CA GLU A 69 0.32 -11.05 -7.42
C GLU A 69 -0.86 -10.74 -6.48
N ALA A 70 -0.78 -11.14 -5.21
CA ALA A 70 -1.79 -10.80 -4.21
C ALA A 70 -1.94 -9.28 -4.02
N ALA A 71 -0.83 -8.54 -4.05
CA ALA A 71 -0.85 -7.09 -3.98
C ALA A 71 -1.54 -6.45 -5.19
N LYS A 72 -1.28 -6.97 -6.39
CA LYS A 72 -1.92 -6.53 -7.63
C LYS A 72 -3.43 -6.79 -7.59
N GLU A 73 -3.86 -7.96 -7.11
CA GLU A 73 -5.29 -8.27 -6.96
C GLU A 73 -5.98 -7.34 -5.96
N ALA A 74 -5.37 -7.12 -4.78
CA ALA A 74 -5.91 -6.22 -3.77
C ALA A 74 -5.95 -4.76 -4.26
N ALA A 75 -4.90 -4.30 -4.94
CA ALA A 75 -4.84 -2.98 -5.56
C ALA A 75 -5.88 -2.80 -6.67
N ALA A 76 -6.13 -3.83 -7.49
CA ALA A 76 -7.13 -3.78 -8.54
C ALA A 76 -8.56 -3.59 -7.98
N LYS A 77 -8.90 -4.18 -6.83
CA LYS A 77 -10.22 -4.01 -6.17
C LYS A 77 -10.56 -2.57 -5.84
N ILE A 78 -9.54 -1.73 -5.60
CA ILE A 78 -9.68 -0.31 -5.27
C ILE A 78 -9.39 0.62 -6.47
N GLY A 79 -9.21 0.05 -7.66
CA GLY A 79 -8.95 0.79 -8.90
C GLY A 79 -7.49 1.25 -9.07
N ALA A 80 -6.56 0.75 -8.24
CA ALA A 80 -5.12 0.99 -8.39
C ALA A 80 -4.51 -0.01 -9.40
N THR A 81 -4.93 0.06 -10.65
CA THR A 81 -4.58 -0.93 -11.69
C THR A 81 -3.31 -0.59 -12.48
N ASN A 82 -2.80 0.64 -12.38
CA ASN A 82 -1.59 1.05 -13.08
C ASN A 82 -0.36 0.60 -12.29
N VAL A 83 0.35 -0.39 -12.81
CA VAL A 83 1.55 -0.99 -12.18
C VAL A 83 2.80 -0.33 -12.73
N GLN A 84 3.67 0.14 -11.84
CA GLN A 84 4.99 0.69 -12.18
C GLN A 84 6.05 -0.06 -11.40
N VAL A 85 7.00 -0.67 -12.12
CA VAL A 85 8.14 -1.36 -11.52
C VAL A 85 9.30 -0.39 -11.46
N MET A 86 9.61 0.09 -10.26
CA MET A 86 10.72 1.02 -10.03
C MET A 86 12.05 0.29 -9.92
N GLN A 87 12.02 -0.92 -9.34
CA GLN A 87 13.17 -1.79 -9.16
C GLN A 87 12.71 -3.24 -9.17
N ASP A 88 13.43 -4.11 -9.89
CA ASP A 88 13.18 -5.55 -9.94
C ASP A 88 14.53 -6.28 -10.07
N GLN A 89 15.14 -6.56 -8.92
CA GLN A 89 16.40 -7.30 -8.83
C GLN A 89 16.30 -8.29 -7.67
N PRO A 90 17.02 -9.42 -7.72
CA PRO A 90 17.00 -10.39 -6.63
C PRO A 90 17.33 -9.73 -5.28
N GLY A 91 16.43 -9.87 -4.31
CA GLY A 91 16.56 -9.25 -2.99
C GLY A 91 16.33 -7.73 -2.93
N ASN A 92 15.93 -7.09 -4.04
CA ASN A 92 15.65 -5.66 -4.10
C ASN A 92 14.52 -5.37 -5.12
N HIS A 93 13.31 -5.21 -4.60
CA HIS A 93 12.10 -4.98 -5.38
C HIS A 93 11.39 -3.71 -4.93
N ASP A 94 10.86 -2.94 -5.87
CA ASP A 94 10.04 -1.76 -5.60
C ASP A 94 8.99 -1.61 -6.70
N VAL A 95 7.73 -1.85 -6.35
CA VAL A 95 6.59 -1.85 -7.27
C VAL A 95 5.47 -0.98 -6.73
N TRP A 96 4.97 -0.09 -7.59
CA TRP A 96 3.96 0.89 -7.27
C TRP A 96 2.67 0.59 -8.04
N PHE A 97 1.55 0.76 -7.37
CA PHE A 97 0.21 0.62 -7.92
C PHE A 97 -0.48 1.97 -7.79
N SER A 98 -0.98 2.50 -8.90
CA SER A 98 -1.67 3.78 -8.94
C SER A 98 -3.02 3.67 -9.66
N GLY A 99 -3.94 4.56 -9.32
CA GLY A 99 -5.27 4.58 -9.92
C GLY A 99 -5.74 6.00 -10.28
N PRO A 100 -6.73 6.13 -11.18
CA PRO A 100 -7.22 7.42 -11.67
C PRO A 100 -7.87 8.27 -10.56
N THR A 101 -8.24 7.65 -9.44
CA THR A 101 -8.79 8.33 -8.26
C THR A 101 -7.71 9.00 -7.41
N GLY A 102 -6.43 8.96 -7.80
CA GLY A 102 -5.29 9.46 -7.02
C GLY A 102 -4.87 8.51 -5.91
N ILE A 103 -5.34 7.26 -5.94
CA ILE A 103 -4.88 6.22 -5.02
C ILE A 103 -3.51 5.70 -5.43
N PHE A 104 -2.68 5.42 -4.43
CA PHE A 104 -1.33 4.94 -4.60
C PHE A 104 -0.99 3.93 -3.52
N ILE A 105 -0.49 2.77 -3.92
CA ILE A 105 0.02 1.72 -3.03
C ILE A 105 1.42 1.36 -3.48
N LYS A 106 2.35 1.26 -2.54
CA LYS A 106 3.72 0.84 -2.77
C LYS A 106 3.97 -0.48 -2.04
N ILE A 107 4.62 -1.39 -2.74
CA ILE A 107 5.22 -2.58 -2.14
C ILE A 107 6.71 -2.62 -2.46
N GLY A 108 7.53 -2.71 -1.42
CA GLY A 108 8.98 -2.74 -1.55
C GLY A 108 9.58 -3.87 -0.73
N TYR A 109 10.64 -4.48 -1.25
CA TYR A 109 11.42 -5.47 -0.54
C TYR A 109 12.91 -5.20 -0.69
N ARG A 110 13.61 -5.03 0.43
CA ARG A 110 15.08 -4.99 0.47
C ARG A 110 15.59 -5.48 1.83
N GLY A 111 15.41 -6.78 2.08
CA GLY A 111 15.56 -7.39 3.40
C GLY A 111 14.42 -7.08 4.37
N ASN A 112 13.78 -5.93 4.23
CA ASN A 112 12.50 -5.60 4.86
C ASN A 112 11.41 -5.54 3.80
N LEU A 113 10.25 -6.10 4.09
CA LEU A 113 9.05 -5.98 3.25
C LEU A 113 8.22 -4.80 3.76
N VAL A 114 7.95 -3.85 2.89
CA VAL A 114 7.24 -2.61 3.20
C VAL A 114 5.99 -2.52 2.34
N VAL A 115 4.86 -2.26 2.96
CA VAL A 115 3.59 -1.92 2.30
C VAL A 115 3.15 -0.57 2.81
N SER A 116 3.05 0.40 1.92
CA SER A 116 2.61 1.75 2.25
C SER A 116 1.71 2.30 1.15
N GLY A 117 1.06 3.42 1.42
CA GLY A 117 0.26 4.06 0.39
C GLY A 117 -0.58 5.20 0.90
N TYR A 118 -1.30 5.82 -0.02
CA TYR A 118 -2.26 6.85 0.29
C TYR A 118 -3.45 6.74 -0.64
N THR A 119 -4.59 7.18 -0.12
CA THR A 119 -5.81 7.35 -0.92
C THR A 119 -5.78 8.70 -1.60
N GLY A 120 -6.51 8.82 -2.71
CA GLY A 120 -6.66 10.08 -3.39
C GLY A 120 -7.43 11.13 -2.58
N CYS A 121 -7.41 12.34 -3.12
CA CYS A 121 -8.08 13.50 -2.54
C CYS A 121 -9.59 13.27 -2.40
N ARG A 122 -10.12 13.30 -1.17
CA ARG A 122 -11.57 13.26 -0.91
C ARG A 122 -11.98 14.51 -0.15
N LEU A 123 -13.06 15.14 -0.59
CA LEU A 123 -13.66 16.23 0.16
C LEU A 123 -14.21 15.67 1.47
N PRO A 124 -13.82 16.22 2.64
CA PRO A 124 -14.44 15.86 3.90
C PRO A 124 -15.93 16.18 3.77
N ARG A 125 -16.78 15.23 4.16
CA ARG A 125 -18.24 15.40 4.10
C ARG A 125 -18.57 16.67 4.87
N ALA A 126 -19.14 17.67 4.18
CA ALA A 126 -19.40 18.99 4.74
C ALA A 126 -20.07 18.83 6.12
N LYS A 127 -19.45 19.41 7.15
CA LYS A 127 -20.12 19.58 8.43
C LYS A 127 -21.26 20.56 8.16
N LYS A 128 -22.50 20.07 8.30
CA LYS A 128 -23.72 20.86 8.22
C LYS A 128 -23.75 21.92 9.31
#